data_AF-A0AAV1KR31-F1
#
_entry.id   AF-A0AAV1KR31-F1
#
_cell.length_a   1.000
_cell.length_b   1.000
_cell.length_c   1.000
_cell.angle_alpha   90.00
_cell.angle_beta   90.00
_cell.angle_gamma   90.00
#
_symmetry.space_group_name_H-M   'P 1'
#
loop_
_entity.id
_entity.type
_entity.pdbx_description
1 polymer ?
#
loop_
_entity_poly.entity_id
_entity_poly.type
_entity_poly.pdbx_seq_one_letter_code
_entity_poly.pdbx_strand_id
1 'polypeptide(L)'
;MENDINKPYKICDVNRDKKKGMVASSLEDLLAKVPEKLGLPSENLTVVLECDGTEVDDEEYFSTLDPDTALMILHGNEKWTPNMPKCQVSLDQTDDVALGEKGQVVNLVGRLQHNLCHISLLGGQDLELLSDMDPDSLADIVTDRDNRIILEHIKEASGRILLEKRQAQDAMELLKLYHQSVANGNEDVSPPTQDRI
;
A
#
# COMPACT_ATOMS: atom_id res chain seq x y z
N MET A 1 -19.95 -43.38 10.36
CA MET A 1 -20.04 -42.65 9.09
C MET A 1 -19.30 -41.35 9.34
N GLU A 2 -18.00 -41.34 9.09
CA GLU A 2 -17.23 -40.11 9.04
C GLU A 2 -17.81 -39.30 7.88
N ASN A 3 -18.23 -38.08 8.18
CA ASN A 3 -18.92 -37.25 7.21
C ASN A 3 -17.86 -36.69 6.27
N ASP A 4 -17.83 -37.15 5.03
CA ASP A 4 -17.15 -36.49 3.91
C ASP A 4 -17.86 -35.15 3.64
N ILE A 5 -17.61 -34.16 4.50
CA ILE A 5 -18.17 -32.82 4.35
C ILE A 5 -17.30 -32.14 3.30
N ASN A 6 -17.81 -32.06 2.08
CA ASN A 6 -17.24 -31.27 1.01
C ASN A 6 -17.20 -29.79 1.42
N LYS A 7 -16.01 -29.31 1.82
CA LYS A 7 -15.78 -27.93 2.22
C LYS A 7 -15.21 -27.13 1.03
N PRO A 8 -15.69 -25.90 0.80
CA PRO A 8 -15.05 -24.98 -0.14
C PRO A 8 -13.76 -24.41 0.46
N TYR A 9 -12.74 -24.28 -0.36
CA TYR A 9 -11.43 -23.69 -0.02
C TYR A 9 -11.01 -22.72 -1.12
N LYS A 10 -10.26 -21.68 -0.76
CA LYS A 10 -9.69 -20.72 -1.71
C LYS A 10 -8.24 -21.09 -1.95
N ILE A 11 -7.90 -21.46 -3.18
CA ILE A 11 -6.58 -21.96 -3.54
C ILE A 11 -5.88 -20.90 -4.39
N CYS A 12 -4.65 -20.57 -4.03
CA CYS A 12 -3.84 -19.61 -4.75
C CYS A 12 -2.46 -20.15 -5.12
N ASP A 13 -1.91 -19.58 -6.18
CA ASP A 13 -0.54 -19.83 -6.64
C ASP A 13 0.48 -19.05 -5.78
N VAL A 14 1.76 -19.41 -5.84
CA VAL A 14 2.84 -18.77 -5.06
C VAL A 14 2.91 -17.25 -5.26
N ASN A 15 2.63 -16.78 -6.48
CA ASN A 15 2.62 -15.35 -6.82
C ASN A 15 1.32 -14.62 -6.41
N ARG A 16 0.32 -15.33 -5.87
CA ARG A 16 -1.04 -14.83 -5.56
C ARG A 16 -1.83 -14.28 -6.76
N ASP A 17 -1.32 -14.43 -7.99
CA ASP A 17 -1.95 -13.96 -9.22
C ASP A 17 -3.18 -14.78 -9.63
N LYS A 18 -3.11 -16.10 -9.45
CA LYS A 18 -4.20 -17.03 -9.74
C LYS A 18 -4.88 -17.43 -8.43
N LYS A 19 -6.19 -17.20 -8.33
CA LYS A 19 -7.04 -17.66 -7.23
C LYS A 19 -8.21 -18.48 -7.78
N LYS A 20 -8.43 -19.66 -7.21
CA LYS A 20 -9.50 -20.60 -7.60
C LYS A 20 -10.20 -21.13 -6.36
N GLY A 21 -11.53 -21.16 -6.38
CA GLY A 21 -12.29 -21.90 -5.38
C GLY A 21 -12.28 -23.38 -5.71
N MET A 22 -11.94 -24.23 -4.75
CA MET A 22 -12.00 -25.68 -4.88
C MET A 22 -12.79 -26.29 -3.74
N VAL A 23 -13.55 -27.34 -4.06
CA VAL A 23 -14.29 -28.11 -3.05
C VAL A 23 -13.56 -29.42 -2.86
N ALA A 24 -13.19 -29.72 -1.63
CA ALA A 24 -12.50 -30.95 -1.27
C ALA A 24 -13.05 -31.55 0.02
N SER A 25 -13.04 -32.87 0.11
CA SER A 25 -13.36 -33.62 1.34
C SER A 25 -12.11 -34.02 2.12
N SER A 26 -10.96 -34.17 1.45
CA SER A 26 -9.66 -34.53 2.04
C SER A 26 -8.50 -33.75 1.40
N LEU A 27 -7.32 -33.80 2.02
CA LEU A 27 -6.11 -33.17 1.50
C LEU A 27 -5.66 -33.88 0.22
N GLU A 28 -5.76 -35.22 0.18
CA GLU A 28 -5.51 -36.01 -1.03
C GLU A 28 -6.43 -35.61 -2.20
N ASP A 29 -7.74 -35.43 -1.95
CA ASP A 29 -8.71 -34.99 -2.96
C ASP A 29 -8.41 -33.57 -3.46
N LEU A 30 -7.97 -32.68 -2.56
CA LEU A 30 -7.50 -31.35 -2.94
C LEU A 30 -6.29 -31.46 -3.88
N LEU A 31 -5.25 -32.20 -3.49
CA LEU A 31 -4.02 -32.37 -4.26
C LEU A 31 -4.25 -33.05 -5.61
N ALA A 32 -5.23 -33.94 -5.74
CA ALA A 32 -5.61 -34.54 -7.01
C ALA A 32 -6.23 -33.52 -7.99
N LYS A 33 -6.95 -32.51 -7.47
CA LYS A 33 -7.63 -31.48 -8.27
C LYS A 33 -6.74 -30.28 -8.61
N VAL A 34 -5.75 -29.99 -7.76
CA VAL A 34 -4.82 -28.85 -7.91
C VAL A 34 -4.14 -28.81 -9.29
N PRO A 35 -3.52 -29.89 -9.80
CA PRO A 35 -2.84 -29.89 -11.10
C PRO A 35 -3.75 -29.46 -12.25
N GLU A 36 -4.96 -30.00 -12.30
CA GLU A 36 -5.94 -29.70 -13.35
C GLU A 36 -6.44 -28.25 -13.28
N LYS A 37 -6.66 -27.72 -12.07
CA LYS A 37 -7.27 -26.39 -11.87
C LYS A 37 -6.28 -25.24 -11.90
N LEU A 38 -5.05 -25.43 -11.40
CA LEU A 38 -4.00 -24.41 -11.42
C LEU A 38 -3.05 -24.55 -12.63
N GLY A 39 -3.05 -25.70 -13.31
CA GLY A 39 -2.13 -25.99 -14.41
C GLY A 39 -0.70 -26.26 -13.91
N LEU A 40 -0.58 -26.83 -12.71
CA LEU A 40 0.69 -27.19 -12.09
C LEU A 40 0.99 -28.68 -12.35
N PRO A 41 2.26 -29.09 -12.37
CA PRO A 41 2.62 -30.51 -12.38
C PRO A 41 2.16 -31.21 -11.10
N SER A 42 1.85 -32.50 -11.20
CA SER A 42 1.31 -33.30 -10.09
C SER A 42 2.35 -33.76 -9.05
N GLU A 43 3.63 -33.50 -9.29
CA GLU A 43 4.73 -33.94 -8.42
C GLU A 43 5.20 -32.77 -7.54
N ASN A 44 5.69 -33.06 -6.33
CA ASN A 44 6.28 -32.07 -5.41
C ASN A 44 5.36 -30.88 -5.06
N LEU A 45 4.09 -31.16 -4.77
CA LEU A 45 3.14 -30.16 -4.31
C LEU A 45 3.14 -30.09 -2.78
N THR A 46 3.29 -28.88 -2.25
CA THR A 46 3.15 -28.59 -0.82
C THR A 46 1.98 -27.63 -0.63
N VAL A 47 1.13 -27.92 0.36
CA VAL A 47 -0.02 -27.08 0.72
C VAL A 47 0.34 -26.29 1.97
N VAL A 48 0.16 -24.99 1.92
CA VAL A 48 0.38 -24.11 3.09
C VAL A 48 -0.80 -23.16 3.27
N LEU A 49 -0.99 -22.62 4.47
CA LEU A 49 -1.94 -21.54 4.71
C LEU A 49 -1.47 -20.26 4.03
N GLU A 50 -2.38 -19.56 3.35
CA GLU A 50 -2.05 -18.31 2.67
C GLU A 50 -1.65 -17.19 3.65
N CYS A 51 -2.22 -17.21 4.86
CA CYS A 51 -2.09 -16.16 5.88
C CYS A 51 -0.71 -16.12 6.55
N ASP A 52 -0.14 -17.28 6.90
CA ASP A 52 1.08 -17.37 7.71
C ASP A 52 2.11 -18.39 7.20
N GLY A 53 1.77 -19.15 6.15
CA GLY A 53 2.67 -20.13 5.55
C GLY A 53 2.81 -21.42 6.35
N THR A 54 1.94 -21.68 7.32
CA THR A 54 1.90 -22.96 8.04
C THR A 54 1.62 -24.08 7.05
N GLU A 55 2.47 -25.11 7.06
CA GLU A 55 2.32 -26.28 6.20
C GLU A 55 1.13 -27.13 6.66
N VAL A 56 0.37 -27.64 5.68
CA VAL A 56 -0.76 -28.54 5.89
C VAL A 56 -0.39 -29.88 5.26
N ASP A 57 0.21 -30.74 6.05
CA ASP A 57 0.74 -32.06 5.67
C ASP A 57 -0.10 -33.23 6.19
N ASP A 58 -1.00 -33.00 7.14
CA ASP A 58 -1.86 -34.03 7.74
C ASP A 58 -3.37 -33.76 7.59
N GLU A 59 -4.13 -34.84 7.33
CA GLU A 59 -5.59 -34.85 7.20
C GLU A 59 -6.34 -34.34 8.44
N GLU A 60 -5.78 -34.61 9.63
CA GLU A 60 -6.35 -34.18 10.90
C GLU A 60 -6.41 -32.66 10.99
N TYR A 61 -5.32 -31.98 10.58
CA TYR A 61 -5.28 -30.52 10.53
C TYR A 61 -6.22 -29.99 9.46
N PHE A 62 -6.15 -30.54 8.24
CA PHE A 62 -7.01 -30.15 7.13
C PHE A 62 -8.52 -30.19 7.48
N SER A 63 -8.93 -31.21 8.24
CA SER A 63 -10.32 -31.40 8.67
C SER A 63 -10.79 -30.33 9.66
N THR A 64 -9.88 -29.75 10.45
CA THR A 64 -10.20 -28.67 11.41
C THR A 64 -10.33 -27.30 10.75
N LEU A 65 -9.85 -27.14 9.52
CA LEU A 65 -9.93 -25.88 8.80
C LEU A 65 -11.39 -25.48 8.53
N ASP A 66 -11.63 -24.17 8.66
CA ASP A 66 -12.93 -23.58 8.38
C ASP A 66 -13.22 -23.61 6.86
N PRO A 67 -14.50 -23.66 6.47
CA PRO A 67 -14.91 -23.38 5.10
C PRO A 67 -14.35 -22.01 4.63
N ASP A 68 -14.02 -21.92 3.35
CA ASP A 68 -13.45 -20.73 2.70
C ASP A 68 -12.05 -20.31 3.18
N THR A 69 -11.35 -21.18 3.91
CA THR A 69 -9.93 -21.00 4.25
C THR A 69 -9.08 -20.86 2.99
N ALA A 70 -8.15 -19.90 3.03
CA ALA A 70 -7.22 -19.64 1.95
C ALA A 70 -5.95 -20.48 2.09
N LEU A 71 -5.69 -21.31 1.09
CA LEU A 71 -4.51 -22.17 0.96
C LEU A 71 -3.68 -21.72 -0.24
N MET A 72 -2.39 -21.93 -0.15
CA MET A 72 -1.42 -21.69 -1.22
C MET A 72 -0.77 -23.01 -1.59
N ILE A 73 -0.63 -23.23 -2.90
CA ILE A 73 0.08 -24.39 -3.45
C ILE A 73 1.48 -23.93 -3.82
N LEU A 74 2.48 -24.66 -3.33
CA LEU A 74 3.88 -24.50 -3.70
C LEU A 74 4.32 -25.73 -4.49
N HIS A 75 5.15 -25.50 -5.51
CA HIS A 75 5.70 -26.56 -6.34
C HIS A 75 7.24 -26.59 -6.30
N GLY A 76 7.81 -27.77 -6.02
CA GLY A 76 9.25 -28.01 -6.05
C GLY A 76 10.01 -27.24 -4.97
N ASN A 77 10.73 -26.18 -5.36
CA ASN A 77 11.55 -25.35 -4.46
C ASN A 77 10.92 -23.99 -4.14
N GLU A 78 9.66 -23.79 -4.49
CA GLU A 78 8.92 -22.60 -4.13
C GLU A 78 8.75 -22.50 -2.62
N LYS A 79 8.77 -21.27 -2.11
CA LYS A 79 8.60 -20.99 -0.68
C LYS A 79 7.47 -20.00 -0.49
N TRP A 80 6.69 -20.22 0.56
CA TRP A 80 5.74 -19.22 1.00
C TRP A 80 6.47 -17.93 1.34
N THR A 81 5.91 -16.81 0.89
CA THR A 81 6.37 -15.47 1.26
C THR A 81 5.20 -14.71 1.86
N PRO A 82 5.40 -13.97 2.97
CA PRO A 82 4.33 -13.20 3.57
C PRO A 82 3.77 -12.23 2.54
N ASN A 83 2.44 -12.05 2.56
CA ASN A 83 1.79 -10.99 1.79
C ASN A 83 2.13 -9.66 2.46
N MET A 84 3.37 -9.21 2.30
CA MET A 84 3.77 -7.91 2.79
C MET A 84 2.97 -6.92 1.96
N PRO A 85 2.08 -6.10 2.55
CA PRO A 85 1.52 -4.99 1.81
C PRO A 85 2.71 -4.23 1.21
N LYS A 86 2.58 -3.70 -0.01
CA LYS A 86 3.60 -2.81 -0.62
C LYS A 86 3.76 -1.49 0.16
N CYS A 87 3.48 -1.49 1.45
CA CYS A 87 4.01 -0.56 2.43
C CYS A 87 5.52 -0.81 2.55
N GLN A 88 6.27 -0.26 1.60
CA GLN A 88 7.49 0.44 1.99
C GLN A 88 7.05 1.54 2.96
N VAL A 89 6.91 1.18 4.23
CA VAL A 89 7.27 2.09 5.31
C VAL A 89 8.69 2.51 4.95
N SER A 90 8.88 3.82 4.76
CA SER A 90 10.17 4.42 4.47
C SER A 90 11.26 3.84 5.38
N LEU A 91 11.94 2.79 4.93
CA LEU A 91 13.26 2.48 5.41
C LEU A 91 14.13 3.59 4.85
N ASP A 92 14.55 4.42 5.79
CA ASP A 92 15.79 5.16 5.83
C ASP A 92 16.66 5.07 4.56
N GLN A 93 16.99 6.27 4.09
CA GLN A 93 17.69 6.60 2.86
C GLN A 93 18.87 5.67 2.54
N THR A 94 18.90 5.16 1.31
CA THR A 94 20.17 4.99 0.59
C THR A 94 19.99 5.59 -0.81
N ASP A 95 20.90 6.51 -1.16
CA ASP A 95 21.08 7.04 -2.51
C ASP A 95 21.41 5.88 -3.47
N ASP A 96 20.40 5.18 -3.99
CA ASP A 96 20.57 4.32 -5.16
C ASP A 96 20.37 5.18 -6.41
N VAL A 97 21.47 5.78 -6.85
CA VAL A 97 21.62 6.70 -7.99
C VAL A 97 21.29 6.09 -9.36
N ALA A 98 20.70 4.89 -9.44
CA ALA A 98 20.43 4.19 -10.69
C ALA A 98 19.02 4.43 -11.26
N LEU A 99 18.05 4.86 -10.44
CA LEU A 99 16.68 5.15 -10.86
C LEU A 99 16.31 6.56 -10.37
N GLY A 100 16.70 7.58 -11.14
CA GLY A 100 16.50 9.01 -10.79
C GLY A 100 15.04 9.40 -10.49
N GLU A 101 14.77 10.70 -10.35
CA GLU A 101 13.45 11.27 -9.96
C GLU A 101 12.24 10.58 -10.64
N LYS A 102 12.38 10.16 -11.90
CA LYS A 102 11.38 9.38 -12.64
C LYS A 102 10.98 8.06 -11.96
N GLY A 103 11.92 7.30 -11.41
CA GLY A 103 11.66 6.03 -10.73
C GLY A 103 10.91 6.21 -9.40
N GLN A 104 11.23 7.28 -8.67
CA GLN A 104 10.52 7.65 -7.44
C GLN A 104 9.06 8.03 -7.75
N VAL A 105 8.85 8.85 -8.78
CA VAL A 105 7.51 9.25 -9.22
C VAL A 105 6.69 8.02 -9.66
N VAL A 106 7.27 7.07 -10.41
CA VAL A 106 6.57 5.84 -10.81
C VAL A 106 6.14 5.02 -9.59
N ASN A 107 6.98 4.89 -8.56
CA ASN A 107 6.63 4.18 -7.33
C ASN A 107 5.49 4.90 -6.58
N LEU A 108 5.59 6.22 -6.43
CA LEU A 108 4.55 7.04 -5.80
C LEU A 108 3.21 6.93 -6.55
N VAL A 109 3.23 7.02 -7.88
CA VAL A 109 2.04 6.86 -8.72
C VAL A 109 1.45 5.45 -8.57
N GLY A 110 2.27 4.40 -8.59
CA GLY A 110 1.81 3.02 -8.40
C GLY A 110 1.13 2.80 -7.05
N ARG A 111 1.66 3.42 -5.98
CA ARG A 111 1.03 3.41 -4.64
C ARG A 111 -0.32 4.12 -4.64
N LEU A 112 -0.39 5.28 -5.29
CA LEU A 112 -1.61 6.08 -5.35
C LEU A 112 -2.68 5.45 -6.24
N GLN A 113 -2.29 4.79 -7.34
CA GLN A 113 -3.22 4.04 -8.20
C GLN A 113 -3.96 2.94 -7.45
N HIS A 114 -3.26 2.26 -6.53
CA HIS A 114 -3.89 1.23 -5.71
C HIS A 114 -4.79 1.82 -4.62
N ASN A 115 -4.44 2.99 -4.07
CA ASN A 115 -5.27 3.70 -3.09
C ASN A 115 -4.95 5.20 -3.05
N LEU A 116 -5.87 6.02 -3.58
CA LEU A 116 -5.73 7.48 -3.66
C LEU A 116 -5.62 8.17 -2.30
N CYS A 117 -6.15 7.57 -1.22
CA CYS A 117 -6.15 8.20 0.11
C CYS A 117 -4.74 8.41 0.68
N HIS A 118 -3.73 7.71 0.16
CA HIS A 118 -2.35 7.88 0.62
C HIS A 118 -1.77 9.25 0.30
N ILE A 119 -2.35 10.02 -0.63
CA ILE A 119 -1.83 11.33 -1.01
C ILE A 119 -1.72 12.30 0.17
N SER A 120 -2.66 12.22 1.12
CA SER A 120 -2.69 13.07 2.32
C SER A 120 -1.59 12.73 3.33
N LEU A 121 -0.96 11.55 3.22
CA LEU A 121 0.11 11.10 4.10
C LEU A 121 1.50 11.44 3.56
N LEU A 122 1.59 11.98 2.33
CA LEU A 122 2.86 12.25 1.67
C LEU A 122 3.61 13.45 2.27
N GLY A 123 4.94 13.36 2.22
CA GLY A 123 5.84 14.43 2.62
C GLY A 123 5.79 15.62 1.66
N GLY A 124 6.38 16.75 2.05
CA GLY A 124 6.48 17.92 1.14
C GLY A 124 7.25 17.58 -0.14
N GLN A 125 8.35 16.82 -0.01
CA GLN A 125 9.19 16.40 -1.14
C GLN A 125 8.44 15.49 -2.12
N ASP A 126 7.71 14.49 -1.61
CA ASP A 126 6.94 13.57 -2.46
C ASP A 126 5.83 14.29 -3.21
N LEU A 127 5.16 15.24 -2.54
CA LEU A 127 4.12 16.07 -3.16
C LEU A 127 4.69 16.99 -4.24
N GLU A 128 5.88 17.55 -4.04
CA GLU A 128 6.59 18.38 -5.02
C GLU A 128 6.97 17.55 -6.25
N LEU A 129 7.52 16.35 -6.06
CA LEU A 129 7.83 15.42 -7.15
C LEU A 129 6.60 15.04 -7.97
N LEU A 130 5.46 14.81 -7.30
CA LEU A 130 4.19 14.48 -7.97
C LEU A 130 3.56 15.69 -8.66
N SER A 131 3.71 16.91 -8.11
CA SER A 131 3.19 18.12 -8.74
C SER A 131 4.00 18.53 -9.97
N ASP A 132 5.30 18.24 -9.99
CA ASP A 132 6.20 18.58 -11.09
C ASP A 132 6.27 17.50 -12.18
N MET A 133 5.62 16.35 -11.93
CA MET A 133 5.51 15.24 -12.87
C MET A 133 4.96 15.65 -14.24
N ASP A 134 5.51 15.05 -15.30
CA ASP A 134 4.96 15.10 -16.66
C ASP A 134 4.12 13.83 -16.96
N PRO A 135 2.78 13.93 -17.04
CA PRO A 135 1.91 12.79 -17.32
C PRO A 135 2.21 12.10 -18.66
N ASP A 136 2.65 12.86 -19.67
CA ASP A 136 2.86 12.34 -21.02
C ASP A 136 4.14 11.49 -21.09
N SER A 137 5.16 11.80 -20.28
CA SER A 137 6.42 11.04 -20.19
C SER A 137 6.28 9.70 -19.43
N LEU A 138 5.17 9.50 -18.71
CA LEU A 138 4.89 8.33 -17.87
C LEU A 138 3.77 7.45 -18.42
N ALA A 139 2.97 7.94 -19.36
CA ALA A 139 1.88 7.19 -19.99
C ALA A 139 2.34 5.90 -20.66
N ASP A 140 3.59 5.85 -21.16
CA ASP A 140 4.16 4.66 -21.79
C ASP A 140 4.50 3.54 -20.79
N ILE A 141 4.75 3.90 -19.52
CA ILE A 141 5.15 2.95 -18.45
C ILE A 141 3.92 2.35 -17.78
N VAL A 142 2.83 3.12 -17.70
CA VAL A 142 1.58 2.69 -17.07
C VAL A 142 0.58 2.37 -18.19
N THR A 143 0.50 1.10 -18.56
CA THR A 143 -0.01 0.55 -19.84
C THR A 143 -1.50 0.71 -20.17
N ASP A 144 -2.16 1.83 -19.85
CA ASP A 144 -3.58 2.03 -20.17
C ASP A 144 -3.98 3.50 -20.43
N ARG A 145 -4.96 3.74 -21.30
CA ARG A 145 -5.42 5.10 -21.67
C ARG A 145 -6.07 5.85 -20.51
N ASP A 146 -6.70 5.12 -19.60
CA ASP A 146 -7.32 5.69 -18.39
C ASP A 146 -6.27 6.20 -17.39
N ASN A 147 -5.00 5.81 -17.55
CA ASN A 147 -3.93 6.25 -16.66
C ASN A 147 -3.55 7.72 -16.84
N ARG A 148 -3.77 8.31 -18.03
CA ARG A 148 -3.48 9.74 -18.22
C ARG A 148 -4.37 10.60 -17.33
N ILE A 149 -5.65 10.28 -17.28
CA ILE A 149 -6.61 10.97 -16.43
C ILE A 149 -6.21 10.82 -14.96
N ILE A 150 -5.82 9.61 -14.54
CA ILE A 150 -5.38 9.37 -13.15
C ILE A 150 -4.10 10.14 -12.81
N LEU A 151 -3.11 10.16 -13.70
CA LEU A 151 -1.87 10.92 -13.54
C LEU A 151 -2.14 12.43 -13.42
N GLU A 152 -3.04 12.97 -14.25
CA GLU A 152 -3.49 14.36 -14.16
C GLU A 152 -4.14 14.65 -12.79
N HIS A 153 -5.02 13.78 -12.31
CA HIS A 153 -5.64 13.94 -10.99
C HIS A 153 -4.64 13.85 -9.85
N ILE A 154 -3.67 12.94 -9.91
CA ILE A 154 -2.62 12.81 -8.92
C ILE A 154 -1.76 14.07 -8.88
N LYS A 155 -1.37 14.59 -10.06
CA LYS A 155 -0.61 15.83 -10.19
C LYS A 155 -1.38 17.03 -9.62
N GLU A 156 -2.65 17.16 -9.96
CA GLU A 156 -3.47 18.27 -9.48
C GLU A 156 -3.70 18.19 -7.96
N ALA A 157 -4.06 17.01 -7.46
CA ALA A 157 -4.33 16.81 -6.03
C ALA A 157 -3.07 17.02 -5.18
N SER A 158 -1.91 16.54 -5.63
CA SER A 158 -0.64 16.74 -4.93
C SER A 158 -0.25 18.21 -4.87
N GLY A 159 -0.40 18.95 -5.98
CA GLY A 159 -0.16 20.39 -6.02
C GLY A 159 -1.08 21.18 -5.09
N ARG A 160 -2.38 20.84 -5.03
CA ARG A 160 -3.34 21.49 -4.10
C ARG A 160 -2.96 21.27 -2.65
N ILE A 161 -2.69 20.01 -2.26
CA ILE A 161 -2.32 19.66 -0.88
C ILE A 161 -1.00 20.32 -0.48
N LEU A 162 -0.02 20.35 -1.40
CA LEU A 162 1.27 21.01 -1.16
C LEU A 162 1.08 22.51 -0.89
N LEU A 163 0.24 23.18 -1.69
CA LEU A 163 -0.06 24.60 -1.53
C LEU A 163 -0.73 24.88 -0.18
N GLU A 164 -1.76 24.11 0.17
CA GLU A 164 -2.46 24.25 1.46
C GLU A 164 -1.51 24.05 2.64
N LYS A 165 -0.61 23.07 2.54
CA LYS A 165 0.40 22.80 3.56
C LYS A 165 1.37 23.96 3.73
N ARG A 166 1.86 24.55 2.62
CA ARG A 166 2.74 25.73 2.67
C ARG A 166 2.00 26.95 3.26
N GLN A 167 0.77 27.20 2.83
CA GLN A 167 -0.05 28.28 3.39
C GLN A 167 -0.27 28.14 4.89
N ALA A 168 -0.54 26.92 5.37
CA ALA A 168 -0.68 26.64 6.80
C ALA A 168 0.63 26.89 7.55
N GLN A 169 1.78 26.51 6.97
CA GLN A 169 3.10 26.76 7.54
C GLN A 169 3.41 28.25 7.63
N ASP A 170 3.18 29.01 6.55
CA ASP A 170 3.40 30.46 6.50
C ASP A 170 2.51 31.19 7.52
N ALA A 171 1.25 30.79 7.65
CA ALA A 171 0.33 31.34 8.65
C ALA A 171 0.81 31.06 10.08
N MET A 172 1.30 29.85 10.36
CA MET A 172 1.87 29.50 11.66
C MET A 172 3.13 30.32 11.97
N GLU A 173 3.99 30.55 10.98
CA GLU A 173 5.19 31.38 11.16
C GLU A 173 4.83 32.83 11.46
N LEU A 174 3.87 33.41 10.73
CA LEU A 174 3.38 34.76 10.99
C LEU A 174 2.81 34.90 12.41
N LEU A 175 2.04 33.92 12.87
CA LEU A 175 1.50 33.90 14.24
C LEU A 175 2.60 33.81 15.29
N LYS A 176 3.65 33.01 15.05
CA LYS A 176 4.81 32.95 15.94
C LYS A 176 5.53 34.29 16.04
N LEU A 177 5.75 34.96 14.91
CA LEU A 177 6.36 36.29 14.87
C LEU A 177 5.51 37.32 15.63
N TYR A 178 4.18 37.28 15.45
CA TYR A 178 3.27 38.16 16.18
C TYR A 178 3.36 37.91 17.69
N HIS A 179 3.24 36.66 18.16
CA HIS A 179 3.36 36.35 19.58
C HIS A 179 4.73 36.72 20.16
N GLN A 180 5.81 36.56 19.40
CA GLN A 180 7.15 36.98 19.83
C GLN A 180 7.24 38.51 19.96
N SER A 181 6.64 39.26 19.04
CA SER A 181 6.59 40.74 19.12
C SER A 181 5.73 41.23 20.29
N VAL A 182 4.61 40.58 20.57
CA VAL A 182 3.73 40.91 21.71
C VAL A 182 4.40 40.56 23.04
N ALA A 183 5.07 39.41 23.13
CA ALA A 183 5.82 39.02 24.32
C ALA A 183 6.99 39.98 24.60
N ASN A 184 7.61 40.51 23.54
CA ASN A 184 8.70 41.49 23.63
C ASN A 184 8.20 42.94 23.79
N GLY A 185 6.90 43.21 23.61
CA GLY A 185 6.31 44.55 23.54
C GLY A 185 5.58 45.01 24.81
N ASN A 186 5.61 44.25 25.90
CA ASN A 186 5.03 44.65 27.19
C ASN A 186 6.00 45.49 28.06
N GLU A 187 6.66 46.49 27.46
CA GLU A 187 7.22 47.62 28.20
C GLU A 187 6.50 48.92 27.77
N ASP A 188 5.67 49.40 28.70
CA ASP A 188 5.09 50.75 28.84
C ASP A 188 4.49 51.47 27.62
N VAL A 189 3.15 51.46 27.55
CA VAL A 189 2.41 52.66 27.11
C VAL A 189 1.36 52.98 28.17
N SER A 190 1.76 53.75 29.19
CA SER A 190 0.83 54.42 30.10
C SER A 190 -0.02 55.45 29.35
N PRO A 191 -1.35 55.51 29.59
CA PRO A 191 -2.21 56.51 28.96
C PRO A 191 -1.91 57.91 29.51
N PRO A 192 -2.04 58.98 28.68
CA PRO A 192 -1.74 60.33 29.13
C PRO A 192 -2.82 60.80 30.10
N THR A 193 -2.39 61.20 31.30
CA THR A 193 -3.22 61.87 32.30
C THR A 193 -3.68 63.21 31.71
N GLN A 194 -4.97 63.34 31.40
CA GLN A 194 -5.55 64.64 31.07
C GLN A 194 -5.68 65.45 32.35
N ASP A 195 -4.80 66.45 32.49
CA ASP A 195 -4.87 67.44 33.55
C ASP A 195 -6.16 68.28 33.43
N ARG A 196 -6.72 68.51 34.62
CA ARG A 196 -8.01 69.11 34.92
C ARG A 196 -7.86 70.63 35.04
N ILE A 197 -8.56 71.42 34.21
CA ILE A 197 -9.00 72.80 34.54
C ILE A 197 -10.39 73.03 33.95
#